data_AF-A0A1G8NZ03-F1
#
_entry.id   AF-A0A1G8NZ03-F1
#
_cell.length_a   1.000
_cell.length_b   1.000
_cell.length_c   1.000
_cell.angle_alpha   90.00
_cell.angle_beta   90.00
_cell.angle_gamma   90.00
#
_symmetry.space_group_name_H-M   'P 1'
#
loop_
_entity.id
_entity.type
_entity.pdbx_description
1 polymer ?
#
loop_
_entity_poly.entity_id
_entity_poly.type
_entity_poly.pdbx_seq_one_letter_code
_entity_poly.pdbx_strand_id
1 'polypeptide(L)'
;MTVRVINLGLPKSGTTTLAVALEKAGWRVADYRLRRGKCPDPDIAGSFVARQLYDGYFGAGDPLLRLQGFDALSEISVLTRRLCLWPQTDFGLIEALRTRHPDLRFVASMRDPGEMAQSMLRWSDLGTDRLPQGSVPGLPRGYGETRLERAQWIAAHHAFLHRMFAGDPRFLAYDTSDPTAPARLGAHLGLSLPWWGTANSNRQTASGRA
;
A
#
# COMPACT_ATOMS: atom_id res chain seq x y z
N MET A 1 12.16 8.32 -15.61
CA MET A 1 10.76 8.03 -15.21
C MET A 1 10.63 8.35 -13.74
N THR A 2 9.53 9.01 -13.36
CA THR A 2 9.30 9.50 -12.00
C THR A 2 7.99 8.92 -11.49
N VAL A 3 7.88 8.71 -10.18
CA VAL A 3 6.67 8.17 -9.56
C VAL A 3 5.51 9.14 -9.77
N ARG A 4 4.40 8.62 -10.31
CA ARG A 4 3.18 9.36 -10.64
C ARG A 4 2.04 9.07 -9.67
N VAL A 5 2.04 7.90 -9.04
CA VAL A 5 1.03 7.51 -8.04
C VAL A 5 1.64 6.78 -6.85
N ILE A 6 1.10 7.05 -5.66
CA ILE A 6 1.38 6.29 -4.46
C ILE A 6 0.06 5.80 -3.86
N ASN A 7 -0.02 4.51 -3.56
CA ASN A 7 -1.13 3.95 -2.81
C ASN A 7 -0.86 4.00 -1.30
N LEU A 8 -1.81 4.57 -0.57
CA LEU A 8 -1.81 4.76 0.88
C LEU A 8 -2.68 3.71 1.60
N GLY A 9 -3.16 2.70 0.87
CA GLY A 9 -3.89 1.57 1.44
C GLY A 9 -3.07 0.79 2.47
N LEU A 10 -3.75 0.17 3.43
CA LEU A 10 -3.12 -0.77 4.36
C LEU A 10 -2.91 -2.14 3.68
N PRO A 11 -2.02 -2.99 4.22
CA PRO A 11 -1.92 -4.37 3.77
C PRO A 11 -3.30 -5.05 3.71
N LYS A 12 -3.50 -5.91 2.70
CA LYS A 12 -4.75 -6.63 2.46
C LYS A 12 -5.94 -5.77 1.97
N SER A 13 -5.75 -4.48 1.72
CA SER A 13 -6.80 -3.64 1.14
C SER A 13 -6.97 -3.79 -0.39
N GLY A 14 -6.06 -4.51 -1.06
CA GLY A 14 -6.04 -4.65 -2.53
C GLY A 14 -4.76 -4.17 -3.21
N THR A 15 -3.70 -3.89 -2.44
CA THR A 15 -2.41 -3.39 -2.95
C THR A 15 -1.82 -4.23 -4.09
N THR A 16 -1.88 -5.56 -4.01
CA THR A 16 -1.44 -6.46 -5.09
C THR A 16 -2.31 -6.37 -6.34
N THR A 17 -3.64 -6.23 -6.21
CA THR A 17 -4.53 -6.04 -7.36
C THR A 17 -4.19 -4.74 -8.09
N LEU A 18 -3.98 -3.66 -7.34
CA LEU A 18 -3.52 -2.40 -7.92
C LEU A 18 -2.18 -2.57 -8.66
N ALA A 19 -1.20 -3.23 -8.02
CA ALA A 19 0.11 -3.45 -8.62
C ALA A 19 0.02 -4.17 -9.97
N VAL A 20 -0.73 -5.28 -10.03
CA VAL A 20 -0.89 -6.05 -11.27
C VAL A 20 -1.65 -5.25 -12.34
N ALA A 21 -2.69 -4.50 -11.97
CA ALA A 21 -3.42 -3.66 -12.92
C ALA A 21 -2.53 -2.60 -13.57
N LEU A 22 -1.69 -1.93 -12.77
CA LEU A 22 -0.74 -0.93 -13.27
C LEU A 22 0.39 -1.58 -14.09
N GLU A 23 0.93 -2.72 -13.67
CA GLU A 23 1.92 -3.47 -14.47
C GLU A 23 1.34 -3.88 -15.83
N LYS A 24 0.09 -4.34 -15.86
CA LYS A 24 -0.63 -4.70 -17.11
C LYS A 24 -0.91 -3.48 -18.00
N ALA A 25 -1.03 -2.30 -17.42
CA ALA A 25 -1.11 -1.02 -18.12
C ALA A 25 0.27 -0.48 -18.56
N GLY A 26 1.35 -1.26 -18.37
CA GLY A 26 2.70 -0.92 -18.82
C GLY A 26 3.51 -0.07 -17.84
N TRP A 27 3.01 0.15 -16.62
CA TRP A 27 3.74 0.90 -15.60
C TRP A 27 4.72 0.00 -14.84
N ARG A 28 5.87 0.55 -14.45
CA ARG A 28 6.80 -0.11 -13.54
C ARG A 28 6.38 0.18 -12.10
N VAL A 29 5.95 -0.85 -11.38
CA VAL A 29 5.44 -0.73 -10.01
C VAL A 29 6.45 -1.22 -8.99
N ALA A 30 6.64 -0.46 -7.92
CA ALA A 30 7.32 -0.93 -6.72
C ALA A 30 6.28 -1.40 -5.68
N ASP A 31 6.37 -2.67 -5.28
CA ASP A 31 5.40 -3.31 -4.39
C ASP A 31 6.11 -4.01 -3.24
N TYR A 32 6.03 -3.44 -2.03
CA TYR A 32 6.61 -3.94 -0.78
C TYR A 32 8.14 -4.11 -0.81
N ARG A 33 8.65 -5.08 -1.57
CA ARG A 33 10.07 -5.41 -1.73
C ARG A 33 10.57 -5.09 -3.14
N LEU A 34 11.65 -4.31 -3.23
CA LEU A 34 12.34 -3.98 -4.47
C LEU A 34 13.14 -5.20 -4.94
N ARG A 35 12.64 -5.96 -5.93
CA ARG A 35 13.28 -7.23 -6.33
C ARG A 35 14.52 -6.97 -7.19
N ARG A 36 15.64 -7.67 -6.91
CA ARG A 36 16.94 -7.49 -7.60
C ARG A 36 16.87 -7.51 -9.14
N GLY A 37 16.04 -8.38 -9.73
CA GLY A 37 15.88 -8.46 -11.19
C GLY A 37 14.83 -7.53 -11.80
N LYS A 38 14.08 -6.75 -10.99
CA LYS A 38 13.04 -5.82 -11.47
C LYS A 38 13.29 -4.36 -11.06
N CYS A 39 14.19 -4.14 -10.10
CA CYS A 39 14.51 -2.81 -9.61
C CYS A 39 15.47 -2.12 -10.59
N PRO A 40 15.16 -0.88 -11.03
CA PRO A 40 16.01 -0.14 -11.95
C PRO A 40 17.32 0.33 -11.32
N ASP A 41 17.37 0.47 -9.99
CA ASP A 41 18.56 0.85 -9.23
C ASP A 41 19.11 -0.37 -8.47
N PRO A 42 20.29 -0.89 -8.85
CA PRO A 42 20.94 -2.01 -8.18
C PRO A 42 21.25 -1.78 -6.68
N ASP A 43 21.48 -0.53 -6.27
CA ASP A 43 21.94 -0.20 -4.91
C ASP A 43 20.84 -0.37 -3.86
N ILE A 44 19.59 -0.12 -4.27
CA ILE A 44 18.41 -0.33 -3.42
C ILE A 44 17.78 -1.71 -3.63
N ALA A 45 18.28 -2.48 -4.58
CA ALA A 45 17.68 -3.74 -4.98
C ALA A 45 17.84 -4.80 -3.88
N GLY A 46 16.74 -5.44 -3.50
CA GLY A 46 16.63 -6.37 -2.39
C GLY A 46 16.06 -5.76 -1.10
N SER A 47 15.94 -4.43 -1.04
CA SER A 47 15.38 -3.67 0.08
C SER A 47 13.85 -3.48 -0.02
N PHE A 48 13.28 -2.58 0.79
CA PHE A 48 11.84 -2.30 0.87
C PHE A 48 11.51 -0.89 0.40
N VAL A 49 10.33 -0.73 -0.22
CA VAL A 49 9.82 0.60 -0.64
C VAL A 49 9.77 1.55 0.54
N ALA A 50 9.23 1.09 1.68
CA ALA A 50 9.15 1.86 2.91
C ALA A 50 10.51 2.44 3.34
N ARG A 51 11.55 1.60 3.27
CA ARG A 51 12.90 1.99 3.69
C ARG A 51 13.44 3.11 2.80
N GLN A 52 13.25 3.00 1.49
CA GLN A 52 13.71 4.00 0.54
C GLN A 52 12.96 5.33 0.65
N LEU A 53 11.66 5.30 0.98
CA LEU A 53 10.90 6.51 1.29
C LEU A 53 11.49 7.26 2.49
N TYR A 54 11.80 6.54 3.58
CA TYR A 54 12.38 7.16 4.77
C TYR A 54 13.84 7.59 4.58
N ASP A 55 14.66 6.79 3.89
CA ASP A 55 16.06 7.16 3.60
C ASP A 55 16.12 8.43 2.73
N GLY A 56 15.21 8.58 1.76
CA GLY A 56 15.07 9.81 0.97
C GLY A 56 14.58 11.00 1.80
N TYR A 57 13.53 10.80 2.61
CA TYR A 57 12.95 11.84 3.45
C TYR A 57 13.94 12.37 4.49
N PHE A 58 14.53 11.50 5.31
CA PHE A 58 15.44 11.93 6.37
C PHE A 58 16.87 12.22 5.86
N GLY A 59 17.28 11.65 4.73
CA GLY A 59 18.61 11.89 4.16
C GLY A 59 18.71 13.18 3.35
N ALA A 60 17.64 13.57 2.62
CA ALA A 60 17.69 14.69 1.68
C ALA A 60 16.40 15.54 1.64
N GLY A 61 15.41 15.23 2.48
CA GLY A 61 14.10 15.89 2.44
C GLY A 61 13.21 15.44 1.28
N ASP A 62 13.62 14.48 0.45
CA ASP A 62 12.85 14.00 -0.70
C ASP A 62 12.56 12.49 -0.61
N PRO A 63 11.33 12.11 -0.24
CA PRO A 63 10.97 10.69 -0.11
C PRO A 63 11.14 9.89 -1.41
N LEU A 64 11.09 10.52 -2.59
CA LEU A 64 11.20 9.82 -3.88
C LEU A 64 12.62 9.80 -4.46
N LEU A 65 13.61 10.36 -3.77
CA LEU A 65 14.99 10.47 -4.27
C LEU A 65 15.55 9.14 -4.78
N ARG A 66 15.33 8.06 -4.02
CA ARG A 66 15.85 6.72 -4.33
C ARG A 66 14.91 5.89 -5.20
N LEU A 67 13.68 6.33 -5.43
CA LEU A 67 12.65 5.53 -6.12
C LEU A 67 12.46 5.96 -7.58
N GLN A 68 13.45 6.65 -8.15
CA GLN A 68 13.47 7.00 -9.56
C GLN A 68 13.44 5.74 -10.43
N GLY A 69 12.80 5.85 -11.60
CA GLY A 69 12.63 4.73 -12.52
C GLY A 69 11.40 3.87 -12.27
N PHE A 70 10.66 4.08 -11.18
CA PHE A 70 9.31 3.54 -10.98
C PHE A 70 8.24 4.56 -11.38
N ASP A 71 7.08 4.07 -11.78
CA ASP A 71 5.89 4.86 -12.10
C ASP A 71 4.90 4.91 -10.93
N ALA A 72 4.86 3.85 -10.12
CA ALA A 72 3.89 3.70 -9.05
C ALA A 72 4.46 2.96 -7.84
N LEU A 73 3.95 3.30 -6.66
CA LEU A 73 4.17 2.56 -5.42
C LEU A 73 2.84 1.97 -4.92
N SER A 74 2.75 0.64 -4.78
CA SER A 74 1.49 -0.04 -4.41
C SER A 74 1.41 -0.41 -2.93
N GLU A 75 2.30 -1.25 -2.41
CA GLU A 75 2.44 -1.52 -0.98
C GLU A 75 3.67 -0.80 -0.46
N ILE A 76 3.45 0.22 0.36
CA ILE A 76 4.53 1.06 0.91
C ILE A 76 4.84 0.77 2.38
N SER A 77 4.06 -0.07 3.06
CA SER A 77 4.42 -0.53 4.41
C SER A 77 5.37 -1.71 4.38
N VAL A 78 6.09 -1.90 5.47
CA VAL A 78 6.80 -3.15 5.75
C VAL A 78 6.60 -3.53 7.20
N LEU A 79 6.24 -4.78 7.42
CA LEU A 79 6.17 -5.37 8.74
C LEU A 79 6.85 -6.74 8.72
N THR A 80 8.02 -6.80 9.35
CA THR A 80 8.81 -8.01 9.59
C THR A 80 9.26 -7.99 11.05
N ARG A 81 9.85 -9.10 11.53
CA ARG A 81 10.42 -9.15 12.89
C ARG A 81 11.52 -8.14 13.16
N ARG A 82 12.19 -7.63 12.13
CA ARG A 82 13.35 -6.72 12.25
C ARG A 82 13.05 -5.29 11.79
N LEU A 83 11.90 -5.07 11.14
CA LEU A 83 11.59 -3.80 10.50
C LEU A 83 10.08 -3.58 10.46
N CYS A 84 9.63 -2.45 11.01
CA CYS A 84 8.25 -2.02 11.06
C CYS A 84 8.20 -0.56 10.61
N LEU A 85 7.71 -0.30 9.39
CA LEU A 85 7.62 1.04 8.81
C LEU A 85 6.29 1.21 8.09
N TRP A 86 5.63 2.35 8.32
CA TRP A 86 4.28 2.63 7.82
C TRP A 86 4.18 4.04 7.20
N PRO A 87 4.83 4.28 6.04
CA PRO A 87 4.82 5.59 5.39
C PRO A 87 3.41 6.15 5.14
N GLN A 88 2.43 5.28 4.89
CA GLN A 88 1.04 5.72 4.66
C GLN A 88 0.35 6.30 5.91
N THR A 89 0.97 6.18 7.09
CA THR A 89 0.45 6.73 8.36
C THR A 89 1.25 7.93 8.86
N ASP A 90 2.34 8.28 8.18
CA ASP A 90 3.25 9.34 8.60
C ASP A 90 2.85 10.67 7.92
N PHE A 91 2.33 11.60 8.72
CA PHE A 91 1.93 12.91 8.24
C PHE A 91 3.09 13.69 7.60
N GLY A 92 4.28 13.70 8.23
CA GLY A 92 5.42 14.47 7.75
C GLY A 92 5.94 13.96 6.41
N LEU A 93 6.03 12.64 6.27
CA LEU A 93 6.43 12.01 5.02
C LEU A 93 5.41 12.25 3.89
N ILE A 94 4.11 12.09 4.17
CA ILE A 94 3.06 12.34 3.18
C ILE A 94 3.02 13.82 2.78
N GLU A 95 3.20 14.75 3.72
CA GLU A 95 3.20 16.17 3.41
C GLU A 95 4.43 16.59 2.61
N ALA A 96 5.60 15.99 2.88
CA ALA A 96 6.79 16.18 2.06
C ALA A 96 6.59 15.69 0.63
N LEU A 97 5.92 14.54 0.43
CA LEU A 97 5.52 14.07 -0.89
C LEU A 97 4.60 15.08 -1.59
N ARG A 98 3.53 15.52 -0.92
CA ARG A 98 2.53 16.46 -1.47
C ARG A 98 3.13 17.81 -1.87
N THR A 99 4.02 18.34 -1.04
CA THR A 99 4.65 19.65 -1.24
C THR A 99 5.70 19.62 -2.34
N ARG A 100 6.54 18.58 -2.38
CA ARG A 100 7.67 18.50 -3.33
C ARG A 100 7.28 18.01 -4.71
N HIS A 101 6.23 17.18 -4.78
CA HIS A 101 5.78 16.55 -6.02
C HIS A 101 4.33 16.96 -6.28
N PRO A 102 4.08 18.20 -6.78
CA PRO A 102 2.72 18.73 -6.91
C PRO A 102 1.82 17.94 -7.86
N ASP A 103 2.42 17.28 -8.87
CA ASP A 103 1.71 16.44 -9.84
C ASP A 103 1.47 15.01 -9.35
N LEU A 104 2.02 14.64 -8.20
CA LEU A 104 1.88 13.30 -7.65
C LEU A 104 0.44 13.03 -7.24
N ARG A 105 -0.10 11.91 -7.70
CA ARG A 105 -1.42 11.42 -7.31
C ARG A 105 -1.31 10.42 -6.16
N PHE A 106 -2.35 10.38 -5.35
CA PHE A 106 -2.48 9.49 -4.23
C PHE A 106 -3.75 8.68 -4.39
N VAL A 107 -3.64 7.38 -4.15
CA VAL A 107 -4.82 6.51 -4.12
C VAL A 107 -4.87 5.78 -2.80
N ALA A 108 -6.05 5.38 -2.38
CA ALA A 108 -6.22 4.52 -1.22
C ALA A 108 -7.15 3.37 -1.59
N SER A 109 -6.54 2.22 -1.87
CA SER A 109 -7.26 0.95 -1.90
C SER A 109 -7.83 0.67 -0.51
N MET A 110 -9.14 0.48 -0.45
CA MET A 110 -9.91 0.20 0.75
C MET A 110 -10.76 -1.05 0.55
N ARG A 111 -11.21 -1.64 1.65
CA ARG A 111 -12.24 -2.68 1.74
C ARG A 111 -12.96 -2.50 3.08
N ASP A 112 -14.03 -3.26 3.29
CA ASP A 112 -14.67 -3.33 4.61
C ASP A 112 -13.64 -3.62 5.72
N PRO A 113 -13.58 -2.79 6.79
CA PRO A 113 -12.62 -2.98 7.88
C PRO A 113 -12.73 -4.33 8.57
N GLY A 114 -13.95 -4.87 8.68
CA GLY A 114 -14.21 -6.19 9.27
C GLY A 114 -13.65 -7.33 8.42
N GLU A 115 -13.81 -7.28 7.10
CA GLU A 115 -13.23 -8.22 6.14
C GLU A 115 -11.71 -8.12 6.09
N MET A 116 -11.17 -6.90 6.09
CA MET A 116 -9.72 -6.66 6.13
C MET A 116 -9.10 -7.23 7.39
N ALA A 117 -9.67 -6.94 8.56
CA ALA A 117 -9.22 -7.49 9.84
C ALA A 117 -9.23 -9.03 9.82
N GLN A 118 -10.27 -9.63 9.23
CA GLN A 118 -10.36 -11.08 9.09
C GLN A 118 -9.32 -11.64 8.09
N SER A 119 -9.01 -10.91 7.02
CA SER A 119 -7.98 -11.29 6.05
C SER A 119 -6.57 -11.23 6.66
N MET A 120 -6.28 -10.21 7.47
CA MET A 120 -5.01 -10.07 8.19
C MET A 120 -4.81 -11.20 9.20
N LEU A 121 -5.87 -11.59 9.93
CA LEU A 121 -5.85 -12.73 10.86
C LEU A 121 -5.39 -14.04 10.22
N ARG A 122 -5.87 -14.31 9.00
CA ARG A 122 -5.57 -15.56 8.29
C ARG A 122 -4.23 -15.55 7.58
N TRP A 123 -3.52 -14.42 7.54
CA TRP A 123 -2.33 -14.29 6.72
C TRP A 123 -1.05 -14.53 7.51
N SER A 124 -0.64 -15.80 7.56
CA SER A 124 0.58 -16.25 8.23
C SER A 124 0.61 -15.75 9.68
N ASP A 125 1.74 -15.21 10.10
CA ASP A 125 2.04 -14.57 11.37
C ASP A 125 1.70 -13.06 11.39
N LEU A 126 1.06 -12.50 10.35
CA LEU A 126 0.79 -11.05 10.30
C LEU A 126 -0.11 -10.63 11.46
N GLY A 127 -1.26 -11.27 11.60
CA GLY A 127 -2.28 -10.90 12.57
C GLY A 127 -2.03 -11.41 13.99
N THR A 128 -1.21 -12.45 14.15
CA THR A 128 -1.04 -13.16 15.43
C THR A 128 0.30 -12.88 16.12
N ASP A 129 1.33 -12.48 15.38
CA ASP A 129 2.67 -12.20 15.92
C ASP A 129 3.11 -10.78 15.54
N ARG A 130 3.19 -10.49 14.24
CA ARG A 130 3.84 -9.27 13.75
C ARG A 130 3.10 -7.98 14.08
N LEU A 131 1.78 -7.91 13.92
CA LEU A 131 1.00 -6.69 14.23
C LEU A 131 1.01 -6.38 15.75
N PRO A 132 0.67 -7.32 16.65
CA PRO A 132 0.64 -7.04 18.09
C PRO A 132 2.00 -6.67 18.69
N GLN A 133 3.10 -7.15 18.09
CA GLN A 133 4.46 -6.89 18.55
C GLN A 133 5.15 -5.72 17.81
N GLY A 134 4.55 -5.26 16.70
CA GLY A 134 5.11 -4.20 15.88
C GLY A 134 4.91 -2.81 16.48
N SER A 135 5.80 -1.89 16.15
CA SER A 135 5.59 -0.45 16.39
C SER A 135 4.69 0.13 15.30
N VAL A 136 3.41 -0.27 15.31
CA VAL A 136 2.42 0.10 14.29
C VAL A 136 1.73 1.42 14.70
N PRO A 137 1.82 2.49 13.90
CA PRO A 137 1.15 3.73 14.21
C PRO A 137 -0.37 3.55 14.31
N GLY A 138 -0.97 4.10 15.38
CA GLY A 138 -2.40 3.95 15.67
C GLY A 138 -2.80 2.57 16.20
N LEU A 139 -1.87 1.64 16.40
CA LEU A 139 -2.10 0.31 16.98
C LEU A 139 -0.96 -0.03 17.95
N PRO A 140 -1.03 0.45 19.21
CA PRO A 140 0.03 0.25 20.19
C PRO A 140 0.31 -1.23 20.47
N ARG A 141 1.54 -1.53 20.92
CA ARG A 141 1.94 -2.89 21.28
C ARG A 141 0.98 -3.51 22.30
N GLY A 142 0.57 -4.75 22.06
CA GLY A 142 -0.43 -5.46 22.86
C GLY A 142 -1.87 -5.30 22.38
N TYR A 143 -2.10 -4.53 21.32
CA TYR A 143 -3.40 -4.43 20.64
C TYR A 143 -3.32 -4.97 19.21
N GLY A 144 -4.48 -5.24 18.62
CA GLY A 144 -4.59 -5.75 17.26
C GLY A 144 -4.60 -7.27 17.20
N GLU A 145 -4.77 -7.94 18.33
CA GLU A 145 -4.97 -9.40 18.42
C GLU A 145 -6.39 -9.77 18.04
N THR A 146 -7.36 -8.90 18.36
CA THR A 146 -8.79 -9.15 18.12
C THR A 146 -9.28 -8.55 16.81
N ARG A 147 -10.40 -9.07 16.27
CA ARG A 147 -11.02 -8.52 15.05
C ARG A 147 -11.46 -7.07 15.25
N LEU A 148 -12.00 -6.76 16.43
CA LEU A 148 -12.50 -5.43 16.77
C LEU A 148 -11.39 -4.38 16.74
N GLU A 149 -10.27 -4.64 17.44
CA GLU A 149 -9.12 -3.72 17.51
C GLU A 149 -8.58 -3.39 16.11
N ARG A 150 -8.40 -4.41 15.26
CA ARG A 150 -7.93 -4.22 13.88
C ARG A 150 -8.95 -3.45 13.05
N ALA A 151 -10.25 -3.77 13.15
CA ALA A 151 -11.28 -3.05 12.42
C ALA A 151 -11.34 -1.57 12.81
N GLN A 152 -11.19 -1.26 14.10
CA GLN A 152 -11.11 0.12 14.60
C GLN A 152 -9.89 0.84 14.04
N TRP A 153 -8.71 0.21 14.08
CA TRP A 153 -7.48 0.78 13.52
C TRP A 153 -7.59 1.02 12.01
N ILE A 154 -8.14 0.07 11.25
CA ILE A 154 -8.35 0.21 9.80
C ILE A 154 -9.32 1.36 9.51
N ALA A 155 -10.45 1.43 10.23
CA ALA A 155 -11.42 2.52 10.08
C ALA A 155 -10.81 3.89 10.42
N ALA A 156 -9.98 3.96 11.47
CA ALA A 156 -9.27 5.18 11.84
C ALA A 156 -8.28 5.63 10.75
N HIS A 157 -7.57 4.70 10.11
CA HIS A 157 -6.69 5.00 8.98
C HIS A 157 -7.47 5.54 7.78
N HIS A 158 -8.60 4.94 7.43
CA HIS A 158 -9.46 5.46 6.36
C HIS A 158 -9.94 6.88 6.67
N ALA A 159 -10.39 7.13 7.91
CA ALA A 159 -10.80 8.46 8.35
C ALA A 159 -9.66 9.49 8.34
N PHE A 160 -8.44 9.08 8.72
CA PHE A 160 -7.24 9.90 8.63
C PHE A 160 -6.98 10.35 7.20
N LEU A 161 -6.97 9.42 6.23
CA LEU A 161 -6.76 9.76 4.82
C LEU A 161 -7.85 10.69 4.28
N HIS A 162 -9.12 10.44 4.61
CA HIS A 162 -10.22 11.32 4.19
C HIS A 162 -10.08 12.74 4.73
N ARG A 163 -9.62 12.90 5.97
CA ARG A 163 -9.39 14.23 6.57
C ARG A 163 -8.15 14.90 5.97
N MET A 164 -7.07 14.17 5.82
CA MET A 164 -5.80 14.70 5.30
C MET A 164 -5.92 15.19 3.84
N PHE A 165 -6.69 14.48 3.03
CA PHE A 165 -6.88 14.79 1.61
C PHE A 165 -8.24 15.44 1.30
N ALA A 166 -8.90 16.04 2.30
CA ALA A 166 -10.20 16.66 2.12
C ALA A 166 -10.16 17.72 1.01
N GLY A 167 -10.94 17.50 -0.05
CA GLY A 167 -11.01 18.40 -1.21
C GLY A 167 -9.82 18.34 -2.17
N ASP A 168 -8.83 17.45 -1.96
CA ASP A 168 -7.67 17.34 -2.85
C ASP A 168 -8.02 16.48 -4.09
N PRO A 169 -8.05 17.05 -5.30
CA PRO A 169 -8.39 16.31 -6.52
C PRO A 169 -7.33 15.27 -6.92
N ARG A 170 -6.14 15.32 -6.32
CA ARG A 170 -5.05 14.35 -6.53
C ARG A 170 -5.22 13.11 -5.67
N PHE A 171 -6.25 13.02 -4.83
CA PHE A 171 -6.53 11.85 -4.01
C PHE A 171 -7.78 11.10 -4.47
N LEU A 172 -7.67 9.77 -4.56
CA LEU A 172 -8.81 8.88 -4.78
C LEU A 172 -8.80 7.72 -3.77
N ALA A 173 -9.77 7.72 -2.86
CA ALA A 173 -10.15 6.52 -2.12
C ALA A 173 -11.13 5.67 -2.94
N TYR A 174 -10.91 4.36 -2.98
CA TYR A 174 -11.80 3.42 -3.68
C TYR A 174 -11.89 2.09 -2.93
N ASP A 175 -13.07 1.47 -2.97
CA ASP A 175 -13.25 0.09 -2.51
C ASP A 175 -12.80 -0.87 -3.61
N THR A 176 -11.88 -1.78 -3.30
CA THR A 176 -11.37 -2.75 -4.28
C THR A 176 -12.45 -3.72 -4.77
N SER A 177 -13.53 -3.91 -4.00
CA SER A 177 -14.69 -4.74 -4.37
C SER A 177 -15.73 -4.01 -5.23
N ASP A 178 -15.65 -2.68 -5.34
CA ASP A 178 -16.56 -1.88 -6.16
C ASP A 178 -16.28 -2.14 -7.66
N PRO A 179 -17.27 -2.63 -8.43
CA PRO A 179 -17.09 -2.90 -9.86
C PRO A 179 -16.79 -1.65 -10.68
N THR A 180 -17.06 -0.45 -10.16
CA THR A 180 -16.74 0.83 -10.80
C THR A 180 -15.34 1.34 -10.47
N ALA A 181 -14.66 0.74 -9.48
CA ALA A 181 -13.31 1.12 -9.07
C ALA A 181 -12.28 1.18 -10.21
N PRO A 182 -12.24 0.25 -11.19
CA PRO A 182 -11.25 0.30 -12.26
C PRO A 182 -11.43 1.52 -13.15
N ALA A 183 -12.69 1.86 -13.47
CA ALA A 183 -13.02 3.01 -14.31
C ALA A 183 -12.67 4.32 -13.60
N ARG A 184 -13.02 4.45 -12.31
CA ARG A 184 -12.68 5.61 -11.48
C ARG A 184 -11.18 5.78 -11.32
N LEU A 185 -10.47 4.69 -11.06
CA LEU A 185 -9.02 4.68 -10.93
C LEU A 185 -8.35 5.03 -12.27
N GLY A 186 -8.80 4.45 -13.38
CA GLY A 186 -8.27 4.75 -14.71
C GLY A 186 -8.45 6.23 -15.09
N ALA A 187 -9.65 6.78 -14.86
CA ALA A 187 -9.91 8.21 -15.04
C ALA A 187 -9.03 9.09 -14.13
N HIS A 188 -8.89 8.70 -12.87
CA HIS A 188 -8.02 9.39 -11.92
C HIS A 188 -6.53 9.28 -12.27
N LEU A 189 -6.08 8.26 -13.00
CA LEU A 189 -4.68 8.14 -13.39
C LEU A 189 -4.40 8.61 -14.81
N GLY A 190 -5.45 8.97 -15.57
CA GLY A 190 -5.34 9.22 -17.02
C GLY A 190 -4.82 7.99 -17.77
N LEU A 191 -5.20 6.79 -17.33
CA LEU A 191 -4.66 5.52 -17.80
C LEU A 191 -5.78 4.50 -18.02
N SER A 192 -5.71 3.76 -19.13
CA SER A 192 -6.55 2.58 -19.30
C SER A 192 -6.01 1.42 -18.48
N LEU A 193 -6.87 0.77 -17.69
CA LEU A 193 -6.51 -0.43 -16.91
C LEU A 193 -7.02 -1.67 -17.65
N PRO A 194 -6.19 -2.37 -18.45
CA PRO A 194 -6.63 -3.50 -19.26
C PRO A 194 -6.94 -4.76 -18.44
N TRP A 195 -6.68 -4.72 -17.13
CA TRP A 195 -6.93 -5.82 -16.21
C TRP A 195 -7.39 -5.31 -14.85
N TRP A 196 -8.39 -6.00 -14.28
CA TRP A 196 -8.81 -5.83 -12.89
C TRP A 196 -9.27 -7.16 -12.32
N GLY A 197 -8.88 -7.48 -11.08
CA GLY A 197 -9.36 -8.67 -10.39
C GLY A 197 -8.46 -9.16 -9.26
N THR A 198 -8.73 -10.36 -8.77
CA THR A 198 -7.91 -11.02 -7.74
C THR A 198 -6.80 -11.83 -8.39
N ALA A 199 -5.55 -11.37 -8.28
CA ALA A 199 -4.37 -12.16 -8.68
C ALA A 199 -4.06 -13.32 -7.71
N ASN A 200 -4.74 -13.38 -6.56
CA ASN A 200 -4.57 -14.38 -5.50
C ASN A 200 -5.92 -14.86 -4.93
N SER A 201 -6.80 -15.43 -5.74
CA SER A 201 -7.78 -16.38 -5.22
C SER A 201 -7.01 -17.64 -4.82
N ASN A 202 -6.88 -17.91 -3.51
CA ASN A 202 -6.37 -19.19 -3.04
C ASN A 202 -7.10 -20.29 -3.82
N ARG A 203 -6.37 -21.07 -4.63
CA ARG A 203 -6.92 -22.31 -5.19
C ARG A 203 -7.45 -23.10 -4.00
N GLN A 204 -8.76 -23.29 -3.92
CA GLN A 204 -9.29 -24.36 -3.08
C GLN A 204 -8.59 -25.63 -3.54
N THR A 205 -7.70 -26.15 -2.70
CA THR A 205 -7.26 -27.52 -2.78
C THR A 205 -8.50 -28.39 -2.65
N ALA A 206 -9.06 -28.80 -3.77
CA ALA A 206 -9.91 -29.98 -3.83
C ALA A 206 -9.02 -31.20 -3.60
N SER A 207 -8.62 -31.42 -2.35
CA SER A 207 -8.12 -32.70 -1.88
C SER A 207 -9.32 -33.54 -1.45
N GLY A 208 -10.05 -34.05 -2.44
CA GLY A 208 -10.91 -35.22 -2.27
C GLY A 208 -10.10 -36.45 -2.63
N ARG A 209 -9.47 -37.07 -1.63
CA ARG A 209 -9.05 -38.47 -1.72
C ARG A 209 -10.32 -39.31 -1.71
N ALA A 210 -10.44 -40.20 -2.70
CA ALA A 210 -11.00 -41.53 -2.51
C ALA A 210 -9.83 -42.51 -2.64
#